data_AF-A0A662U417-F1
#
_entry.id   AF-A0A662U417-F1
#
_cell.length_a   1.000
_cell.length_b   1.000
_cell.length_c   1.000
_cell.angle_alpha   90.00
_cell.angle_beta   90.00
_cell.angle_gamma   90.00
#
_symmetry.space_group_name_H-M   'P 1'
#
loop_
_entity.id
_entity.type
_entity.pdbx_description
1 polymer ?
#
loop_
_entity_poly.entity_id
_entity_poly.type
_entity_poly.pdbx_seq_one_letter_code
_entity_poly.pdbx_strand_id
1 'polypeptide(L)' 'MRLISIQLPEAYIEGLEKLVETGIYPNRSEAIRHAIRDLLKRELWGESGPRRPIQTGYFQKKSK' A
#
# COMPACT_ATOMS: atom_id res chain seq x y z
N MET A 1 -2.78 -7.48 -10.53
CA MET A 1 -2.52 -6.03 -10.32
C MET A 1 -2.48 -5.35 -11.69
N ARG A 2 -2.93 -4.08 -11.80
CA ARG A 2 -2.76 -3.26 -13.01
C ARG A 2 -1.65 -2.24 -12.79
N LEU A 3 -0.87 -1.92 -13.82
CA LEU A 3 0.18 -0.90 -13.77
C LEU A 3 -0.46 0.49 -13.88
N ILE A 4 -0.11 1.37 -12.95
CA ILE A 4 -0.55 2.78 -12.95
C ILE A 4 0.71 3.62 -12.77
N SER A 5 0.94 4.57 -13.66
CA SER A 5 2.01 5.57 -13.53
C SER A 5 1.44 6.83 -12.91
N ILE A 6 2.11 7.34 -11.87
CA ILE A 6 1.72 8.55 -11.14
C ILE A 6 2.96 9.43 -11.03
N GLN A 7 2.80 10.75 -11.21
CA GLN A 7 3.84 11.72 -10.94
C GLN A 7 3.68 12.26 -9.52
N LEU A 8 4.74 12.20 -8.73
CA LEU A 8 4.77 12.65 -7.34
C LEU A 8 5.95 13.63 -7.14
N PRO A 9 5.82 14.62 -6.24
CA PRO A 9 6.95 15.44 -5.83
C PRO A 9 8.08 14.60 -5.23
N GLU A 10 9.33 15.06 -5.42
CA GLU A 10 10.55 14.39 -4.95
C GLU A 10 10.49 14.03 -3.46
N ALA A 11 10.01 14.96 -2.63
CA ALA A 11 9.92 14.78 -1.18
C ALA A 11 9.06 13.58 -0.76
N TYR A 12 8.02 13.25 -1.54
CA TYR A 12 7.17 12.10 -1.24
C TYR A 12 7.83 10.79 -1.65
N ILE A 13 8.60 10.80 -2.74
CA ILE A 13 9.39 9.66 -3.18
C ILE A 13 10.46 9.34 -2.13
N GLU A 14 11.17 10.36 -1.63
CA GLU A 14 12.17 10.19 -0.57
C GLU A 14 11.55 9.63 0.73
N GLY A 15 10.37 10.14 1.13
CA GLY A 15 9.64 9.60 2.27
C GLY A 15 9.25 8.13 2.07
N LEU A 16 8.81 7.76 0.87
CA LEU A 16 8.49 6.38 0.49
C LEU A 16 9.73 5.48 0.51
N GLU A 17 10.90 5.98 0.11
CA GLU A 17 12.15 5.22 0.15
C GLU A 17 12.60 4.97 1.59
N LYS A 18 12.53 5.98 2.47
CA LYS A 18 12.79 5.81 3.91
C LYS A 18 11.90 4.74 4.55
N LEU A 19 10.62 4.68 4.16
CA LEU A 19 9.69 3.66 4.65
C LEU A 19 10.06 2.24 4.19
N VAL A 20 10.73 2.12 3.05
CA VAL A 20 11.23 0.83 2.54
C VAL A 20 12.56 0.48 3.20
N GLU A 21 13.48 1.43 3.34
CA GLU A 21 14.78 1.26 4.00
C GLU A 21 14.64 0.84 5.47
N THR A 22 13.66 1.39 6.17
CA THR A 22 13.34 1.01 7.55
C THR A 22 12.72 -0.39 7.68
N GLY A 23 12.45 -1.06 6.55
CA GLY A 23 11.90 -2.42 6.51
C GLY A 23 10.41 -2.51 6.87
N ILE A 24 9.72 -1.37 7.02
CA ILE A 24 8.27 -1.34 7.30
C ILE A 24 7.50 -1.87 6.09
N TYR A 25 7.94 -1.51 4.88
CA TYR A 25 7.37 -2.00 3.63
C TYR A 25 8.45 -2.63 2.75
N PRO A 26 8.15 -3.74 2.06
CA PRO A 26 9.13 -4.42 1.20
C PRO A 26 9.44 -3.65 -0.09
N ASN A 27 8.54 -2.78 -0.55
CA ASN A 27 8.72 -1.97 -1.75
C ASN A 27 7.80 -0.74 -1.76
N ARG A 28 8.17 0.27 -2.56
CA ARG A 28 7.41 1.52 -2.71
C ARG A 28 5.97 1.27 -3.16
N SER A 29 5.76 0.34 -4.09
CA SER A 29 4.43 -0.01 -4.61
C SER A 29 3.51 -0.57 -3.52
N GLU A 30 4.04 -1.24 -2.51
CA GLU A 30 3.28 -1.83 -1.41
C GLU A 30 2.90 -0.79 -0.37
N ALA A 31 3.81 0.11 -0.03
CA ALA A 31 3.52 1.29 0.78
C ALA A 31 2.40 2.13 0.14
N ILE A 32 2.49 2.41 -1.18
CA ILE A 32 1.46 3.16 -1.92
C ILE A 32 0.12 2.42 -1.89
N ARG A 33 0.10 1.10 -2.14
CA ARG A 33 -1.13 0.29 -2.06
C ARG A 33 -1.75 0.33 -0.67
N HIS A 34 -0.95 0.32 0.40
CA HIS A 34 -1.43 0.40 1.77
C HIS A 34 -2.08 1.76 2.05
N ALA A 35 -1.41 2.85 1.67
CA ALA A 35 -1.94 4.21 1.80
C ALA A 35 -3.28 4.38 1.06
N ILE A 36 -3.38 3.87 -0.18
CA ILE A 36 -4.62 3.90 -0.96
C ILE A 36 -5.72 3.08 -0.29
N ARG A 37 -5.40 1.89 0.24
CA ARG A 37 -6.36 1.05 0.96
C ARG A 37 -6.92 1.79 2.18
N ASP A 38 -6.04 2.38 2.98
CA ASP A 38 -6.44 3.09 4.19
C ASP A 38 -7.26 4.33 3.86
N LEU A 39 -6.89 5.06 2.82
CA LEU A 39 -7.67 6.19 2.31
C LEU A 39 -9.07 5.74 1.89
N LEU A 40 -9.18 4.70 1.06
CA LEU A 40 -10.47 4.17 0.61
C LEU A 40 -11.32 3.64 1.77
N LYS A 41 -10.69 2.99 2.75
CA LYS A 41 -11.38 2.48 3.94
C LYS A 41 -11.96 3.62 4.78
N ARG A 42 -11.22 4.72 4.94
CA ARG A 42 -11.64 5.90 5.70
C ARG A 42 -12.74 6.68 5.00
N GLU A 43 -12.54 7.00 3.72
CA GLU A 43 -13.41 7.91 2.97
C GLU A 43 -14.63 7.22 2.36
N LEU A 44 -14.48 5.99 1.86
CA LEU A 44 -15.54 5.30 1.11
C LEU A 44 -16.32 4.30 1.97
N TRP A 45 -15.70 3.71 2.99
CA TRP A 45 -16.27 2.61 3.77
C TRP A 45 -16.58 2.95 5.23
N GLY A 46 -16.68 4.25 5.55
CA GLY A 46 -17.25 4.71 6.82
C GLY A 46 -18.62 4.08 7.09
N GLU A 47 -18.69 3.33 8.20
CA GLU A 47 -19.82 2.62 8.84
C GLU A 47 -20.70 1.65 8.01
N SER A 48 -20.71 1.70 6.68
CA SER A 48 -21.61 0.88 5.84
C SER A 48 -20.96 0.38 4.54
N GLY A 49 -19.66 0.14 4.53
CA GLY A 49 -18.97 -0.48 3.37
C GLY A 49 -19.17 -2.00 3.29
N PRO A 50 -19.34 -2.59 2.09
CA PRO A 50 -19.58 -4.03 1.95
C PRO A 50 -18.38 -4.81 2.48
N ARG A 51 -18.64 -5.72 3.45
CA ARG A 51 -17.68 -6.69 4.01
C ARG A 51 -17.23 -7.72 2.96
N ARG A 52 -16.57 -7.29 1.89
CA ARG A 52 -15.87 -8.22 1.00
C ARG A 52 -14.45 -8.38 1.51
N PRO A 53 -14.08 -9.55 2.05
CA PRO A 53 -12.70 -9.80 2.43
C PRO A 53 -11.85 -9.69 1.17
N ILE A 54 -11.03 -8.64 1.12
CA ILE A 54 -9.97 -8.51 0.12
C ILE A 54 -9.08 -9.71 0.38
N GLN A 55 -9.04 -10.66 -0.56
CA GLN A 55 -8.21 -11.87 -0.46
C GLN A 55 -6.76 -11.44 -0.22
N THR A 56 -6.33 -11.48 1.04
CA THR A 56 -4.95 -11.27 1.46
C THR A 56 -4.17 -12.54 1.16
N GLY A 57 -3.96 -12.79 -0.12
CA GLY A 57 -3.17 -13.89 -0.65
C GLY A 57 -1.69 -13.51 -0.87
N TYR A 58 -1.11 -12.62 -0.06
CA TYR A 58 0.35 -12.46 -0.03
C TYR A 58 0.92 -13.29 1.11
N PHE A 59 1.00 -14.58 0.81
CA PHE A 59 1.66 -15.64 1.57
C PHE A 59 3.12 -15.74 1.13
N GLN A 60 3.98 -16.12 2.07
CA GLN A 60 5.35 -16.67 1.93
C GLN A 60 6.50 -15.66 1.90
N LYS A 61 7.20 -15.41 3.02
CA LYS A 61 8.28 -16.26 3.55
C LYS A 61 9.12 -16.93 2.44
N LYS A 62 10.28 -16.35 2.17
CA LYS A 62 11.56 -17.05 1.92
C LYS A 62 12.66 -16.20 2.54
N SER A 63 12.86 -16.26 3.86
CA SER A 63 14.00 -17.00 4.43
C SER A 63 14.21 -18.38 3.82
N LYS A 64 15.20 -18.51 2.95
CA LYS A 64 16.45 -19.27 3.14
C LYS A 64 17.26 -19.23 1.86
#